data_AF-A0A920QPX8-F1
#
_entry.id   AF-A0A920QPX8-F1
#
_cell.length_a   1.000
_cell.length_b   1.000
_cell.length_c   1.000
_cell.angle_alpha   90.00
_cell.angle_beta   90.00
_cell.angle_gamma   90.00
#
_symmetry.space_group_name_H-M   'P 1'
#
loop_
_entity.id
_entity.type
_entity.pdbx_description
1 polymer ?
#
loop_
_entity_poly.entity_id
_entity_poly.type
_entity_poly.pdbx_seq_one_letter_code
_entity_poly.pdbx_strand_id
1 'polypeptide(L)'
;MNTIVKNLNLNPGDEILSTNHEYGAMNVTWNYICEKTGAKFIRTEIPTPYESKEQFVQEIEKNITLKTKMIFFSHITSSTALIFPVKEICELAKSHNILSFIDGAHAPAKSPKYK
;
A
#
# COMPACT_ATOMS: atom_id res chain seq x y z
N MET A 1 -10.25 4.67 7.55
CA MET A 1 -9.68 5.62 6.58
C MET A 1 -9.61 7.06 7.10
N ASN A 2 -10.74 7.73 7.38
CA ASN A 2 -10.75 9.15 7.81
C ASN A 2 -9.85 9.47 9.02
N THR A 3 -9.70 8.55 9.98
CA THR A 3 -8.80 8.74 11.13
C THR A 3 -7.32 8.67 10.75
N ILE A 4 -6.94 7.83 9.80
CA ILE A 4 -5.54 7.66 9.39
C ILE A 4 -5.09 8.88 8.61
N VAL A 5 -5.91 9.36 7.67
CA VAL A 5 -5.65 10.55 6.86
C VAL A 5 -5.43 11.78 7.74
N LYS A 6 -6.28 11.96 8.77
CA LYS A 6 -6.15 13.08 9.72
C LYS A 6 -4.85 13.04 10.53
N ASN A 7 -4.31 11.85 10.78
CA ASN A 7 -3.04 11.70 11.48
C ASN A 7 -1.83 11.74 10.55
N LEU A 8 -2.03 11.54 9.24
CA LEU A 8 -0.93 11.47 8.28
C LEU A 8 -0.38 12.84 7.86
N ASN A 9 -1.12 13.93 8.10
CA ASN A 9 -0.73 15.30 7.75
C ASN A 9 -0.08 15.41 6.36
N LEU A 10 -0.75 14.85 5.35
CA LEU A 10 -0.28 14.89 3.96
C LEU A 10 -0.21 16.33 3.45
N ASN A 11 0.91 16.67 2.84
CA ASN A 11 1.16 17.96 2.22
C ASN A 11 1.10 17.86 0.69
N PRO A 12 0.93 18.99 -0.01
CA PRO A 12 1.00 19.02 -1.46
C PRO A 12 2.31 18.42 -1.99
N GLY A 13 2.19 17.44 -2.89
CA GLY A 13 3.32 16.73 -3.48
C GLY A 13 3.81 15.51 -2.70
N ASP A 14 3.30 15.23 -1.49
CA ASP A 14 3.55 13.94 -0.83
C ASP A 14 2.94 12.80 -1.65
N GLU A 15 3.58 11.64 -1.61
CA GLU A 15 3.19 10.47 -2.39
C GLU A 15 2.71 9.33 -1.49
N ILE A 16 1.58 8.74 -1.87
CA ILE A 16 1.07 7.50 -1.31
C ILE A 16 1.25 6.44 -2.40
N LEU A 17 2.12 5.47 -2.13
CA LEU A 17 2.37 4.37 -3.03
C LEU A 17 1.37 3.24 -2.80
N SER A 18 0.88 2.62 -3.87
CA SER A 18 -0.09 1.53 -3.84
C SER A 18 0.09 0.63 -5.06
N THR A 19 -0.67 -0.47 -5.16
CA THR A 19 -0.66 -1.34 -6.34
C THR A 19 -1.85 -1.10 -7.26
N ASN A 20 -1.74 -1.51 -8.53
CA ASN A 20 -2.84 -1.57 -9.48
C ASN A 20 -3.90 -2.66 -9.18
N HIS A 21 -3.65 -3.52 -8.19
CA HIS A 21 -4.56 -4.57 -7.75
C HIS A 21 -5.48 -4.16 -6.60
N GLU A 22 -5.34 -2.93 -6.10
CA GLU A 22 -6.19 -2.42 -5.04
C GLU A 22 -7.65 -2.23 -5.47
N TYR A 23 -8.55 -2.53 -4.55
CA TYR A 23 -9.99 -2.49 -4.78
C TYR A 23 -10.46 -1.07 -5.14
N GLY A 24 -11.38 -0.96 -6.10
CA GLY A 24 -11.84 0.34 -6.62
C GLY A 24 -12.34 1.32 -5.55
N ALA A 25 -12.96 0.83 -4.48
CA ALA A 25 -13.43 1.67 -3.36
C ALA A 25 -12.28 2.37 -2.61
N MET A 26 -11.13 1.71 -2.48
CA MET A 26 -9.95 2.31 -1.85
C MET A 26 -9.30 3.35 -2.77
N ASN A 27 -9.26 3.08 -4.08
CA ASN A 27 -8.79 4.03 -5.08
C ASN A 27 -9.61 5.33 -5.06
N VAL A 28 -10.94 5.22 -5.03
CA VAL A 28 -11.83 6.40 -4.94
C VAL A 28 -11.54 7.21 -3.68
N THR A 29 -11.35 6.52 -2.56
CA THR A 29 -11.09 7.19 -1.28
C THR A 29 -9.74 7.90 -1.29
N TRP A 30 -8.67 7.24 -1.75
CA TRP A 30 -7.35 7.84 -1.84
C TRP A 30 -7.27 8.99 -2.85
N ASN A 31 -7.94 8.88 -3.99
CA ASN A 31 -8.04 9.97 -4.96
C ASN A 31 -8.71 11.20 -4.32
N TYR A 32 -9.84 11.01 -3.64
CA TYR A 32 -10.53 12.10 -2.93
C TYR A 32 -9.64 12.78 -1.87
N ILE A 33 -8.85 11.98 -1.14
CA ILE A 33 -7.90 12.51 -0.15
C ILE A 33 -6.80 13.32 -0.85
N CYS A 34 -6.21 12.78 -1.91
CA CYS A 34 -5.15 13.43 -2.68
C CYS A 34 -5.62 14.74 -3.33
N GLU A 35 -6.85 14.78 -3.85
CA GLU A 35 -7.48 16.01 -4.35
C GLU A 35 -7.60 17.08 -3.27
N LYS A 36 -7.89 16.69 -2.02
CA LYS A 36 -8.01 17.63 -0.89
C LYS A 36 -6.69 18.11 -0.32
N THR A 37 -5.66 17.26 -0.29
CA THR A 37 -4.37 17.57 0.34
C THR A 37 -3.32 18.04 -0.67
N GLY A 38 -3.55 17.84 -1.96
CA GLY A 38 -2.55 18.03 -3.01
C GLY A 38 -1.50 16.91 -3.06
N ALA A 39 -1.67 15.85 -2.27
CA ALA A 39 -0.84 14.65 -2.36
C ALA A 39 -1.11 13.91 -3.67
N LYS A 40 -0.28 12.91 -3.97
CA LYS A 40 -0.38 12.08 -5.17
C LYS A 40 -0.56 10.63 -4.79
N PHE A 41 -1.53 9.99 -5.42
CA PHE A 41 -1.73 8.55 -5.32
C PHE A 41 -1.01 7.85 -6.47
N ILE A 42 0.11 7.21 -6.16
CA ILE A 42 0.99 6.53 -7.12
C ILE A 42 0.65 5.05 -7.12
N ARG A 43 0.30 4.51 -8.29
CA ARG A 43 -0.05 3.11 -8.47
C ARG A 43 1.09 2.39 -9.19
N THR A 44 1.78 1.52 -8.48
CA THR A 44 2.74 0.59 -9.04
C THR A 44 2.01 -0.48 -9.83
N GLU A 45 2.39 -0.66 -11.08
CA GLU A 45 1.91 -1.76 -11.91
C GLU A 45 2.62 -3.04 -11.50
N ILE A 46 1.88 -3.96 -10.90
CA ILE A 46 2.36 -5.30 -10.60
C ILE A 46 1.89 -6.23 -11.72
N PRO A 47 2.79 -6.94 -12.43
CA PRO A 47 2.41 -7.88 -13.46
C PRO A 47 1.60 -9.05 -12.87
N THR A 48 0.63 -9.55 -13.64
CA THR A 48 -0.12 -10.77 -13.30
C THR A 48 -0.01 -11.81 -14.40
N PRO A 49 0.44 -13.05 -14.09
CA PRO A 49 0.95 -13.48 -12.79
C PRO A 49 2.29 -12.81 -12.44
N TYR A 50 2.54 -12.50 -11.17
CA TYR A 50 3.90 -12.21 -10.72
C TYR A 50 4.60 -13.53 -10.42
N GLU A 51 5.89 -13.62 -10.77
CA GLU A 51 6.63 -14.89 -10.73
C GLU A 51 7.18 -15.18 -9.32
N SER A 52 7.40 -14.15 -8.51
CA SER A 52 7.93 -14.29 -7.16
C SER A 52 7.55 -13.13 -6.23
N LYS A 53 7.69 -13.33 -4.92
CA LYS A 53 7.50 -12.27 -3.92
C LYS A 53 8.56 -11.18 -4.07
N GLU A 54 9.79 -11.57 -4.40
CA GLU A 54 10.93 -10.69 -4.59
C GLU A 54 10.66 -9.72 -5.75
N GLN A 55 10.08 -10.21 -6.86
CA GLN A 55 9.68 -9.37 -7.98
C GLN A 55 8.66 -8.32 -7.55
N PHE A 56 7.65 -8.71 -6.76
CA PHE A 56 6.65 -7.78 -6.23
C PHE A 56 7.30 -6.67 -5.39
N VAL A 57 8.16 -7.05 -4.45
CA VAL A 57 8.85 -6.10 -3.55
C VAL A 57 9.74 -5.15 -4.35
N GLN A 58 10.45 -5.66 -5.37
CA GLN A 58 11.29 -4.84 -6.24
C GLN A 58 10.48 -3.82 -7.06
N GLU A 59 9.31 -4.20 -7.59
CA GLU A 59 8.46 -3.25 -8.31
C GLU A 59 7.95 -2.14 -7.39
N ILE A 60 7.65 -2.45 -6.14
CA ILE A 60 7.30 -1.46 -5.13
C ILE A 60 8.49 -0.55 -4.83
N GLU A 61 9.66 -1.12 -4.55
CA GLU A 61 10.89 -0.40 -4.22
C GLU A 61 11.29 0.59 -5.33
N LYS A 62 11.20 0.19 -6.60
CA LYS A 62 11.52 1.05 -7.75
C LYS A 62 10.69 2.34 -7.81
N ASN A 63 9.49 2.32 -7.25
CA ASN A 63 8.58 3.46 -7.26
C ASN A 63 8.64 4.29 -5.96
N ILE A 64 9.46 3.89 -4.98
CA ILE A 64 9.70 4.70 -3.79
C ILE A 64 10.54 5.93 -4.17
N THR A 65 10.06 7.10 -3.78
CA THR A 65 10.77 8.37 -3.94
C THR A 65 10.95 9.05 -2.59
N LEU A 66 11.72 10.14 -2.55
CA LEU A 66 11.87 10.99 -1.36
C LEU A 66 10.55 11.62 -0.89
N LYS A 67 9.52 11.63 -1.76
CA LYS A 67 8.19 12.16 -1.46
C LYS A 67 7.23 11.09 -0.96
N THR A 68 7.60 9.81 -1.05
CA THR A 68 6.76 8.71 -0.55
C THR A 68 6.65 8.79 0.96
N LYS A 69 5.44 9.05 1.47
CA LYS A 69 5.14 9.09 2.91
C LYS A 69 4.47 7.84 3.41
N MET A 70 3.82 7.11 2.52
CA MET A 70 3.09 5.90 2.85
C MET A 70 3.13 4.88 1.72
N ILE A 71 3.18 3.60 2.10
CA ILE A 71 2.87 2.47 1.22
C ILE A 71 1.56 1.86 1.72
N PHE A 72 0.56 1.80 0.83
CA PHE A 72 -0.77 1.27 1.09
C PHE A 72 -1.02 0.02 0.25
N PHE A 73 -1.52 -1.05 0.87
CA PHE A 73 -1.89 -2.28 0.15
C PHE A 73 -2.90 -3.13 0.92
N SER A 74 -3.70 -3.93 0.21
CA SER A 74 -4.62 -4.88 0.81
C SER A 74 -3.93 -6.20 1.13
N HIS A 75 -4.23 -6.80 2.31
CA HIS A 75 -3.68 -8.10 2.70
C HIS A 75 -4.22 -9.26 1.84
N ILE A 76 -5.45 -9.12 1.31
CA ILE A 76 -6.10 -10.09 0.43
C ILE A 76 -6.90 -9.34 -0.64
N THR A 77 -6.53 -9.52 -1.90
CA THR A 77 -7.35 -9.09 -3.03
C THR A 77 -8.36 -10.20 -3.34
N SER A 78 -9.61 -9.98 -2.93
CA SER A 78 -10.72 -10.94 -3.13
C SER A 78 -10.95 -11.31 -4.61
N SER A 79 -10.50 -10.46 -5.54
CA SER A 79 -10.62 -10.66 -6.98
C SER A 79 -9.60 -11.64 -7.58
N THR A 80 -8.43 -11.83 -6.96
CA THR A 80 -7.31 -12.58 -7.57
C THR A 80 -6.75 -13.71 -6.71
N ALA A 81 -7.19 -13.86 -5.45
CA ALA A 81 -6.67 -14.87 -4.51
C ALA A 81 -5.15 -14.82 -4.28
N LEU A 82 -4.52 -13.69 -4.62
CA LEU A 82 -3.08 -13.46 -4.46
C LEU A 82 -2.79 -13.05 -3.02
N ILE A 83 -1.85 -13.75 -2.39
CA ILE A 83 -1.32 -13.39 -1.07
C ILE A 83 -0.14 -12.45 -1.30
N PHE A 84 -0.30 -11.18 -0.94
CA PHE A 84 0.77 -10.20 -1.08
C PHE A 84 1.85 -10.42 -0.01
N PRO A 85 3.13 -10.14 -0.33
CA PRO A 85 4.25 -10.29 0.60
C PRO A 85 4.27 -9.17 1.65
N VAL A 86 3.26 -9.16 2.51
CA VAL A 86 2.99 -8.09 3.48
C VAL A 86 4.16 -7.87 4.43
N LYS A 87 4.80 -8.95 4.89
CA LYS A 87 5.94 -8.87 5.80
C LYS A 87 7.10 -8.15 5.13
N GLU A 88 7.41 -8.53 3.90
CA GLU A 88 8.51 -8.02 3.11
C GLU A 88 8.28 -6.55 2.75
N ILE A 89 7.04 -6.14 2.43
CA ILE A 89 6.69 -4.73 2.18
C ILE A 89 6.78 -3.90 3.47
N CYS A 90 6.37 -4.44 4.62
CA CYS A 90 6.53 -3.75 5.90
C CYS A 90 8.01 -3.57 6.27
N GLU A 91 8.85 -4.57 6.00
CA GLU A 91 10.30 -4.48 6.20
C GLU A 91 10.93 -3.44 5.26
N LEU A 92 10.52 -3.41 3.99
CA LEU A 92 10.91 -2.38 3.02
C LEU A 92 10.46 -0.98 3.46
N ALA A 93 9.20 -0.81 3.84
CA ALA A 93 8.70 0.49 4.32
C ALA A 93 9.52 0.97 5.52
N LYS A 94 9.84 0.06 6.46
CA LYS A 94 10.65 0.37 7.63
C LYS A 94 12.10 0.75 7.27
N SER A 95 12.73 0.07 6.30
CA SER A 95 14.10 0.42 5.88
C SER A 95 14.17 1.81 5.24
N HIS A 96 13.09 2.25 4.61
CA HIS A 96 12.96 3.60 4.03
C HIS A 96 12.36 4.65 4.99
N ASN A 97 12.05 4.29 6.24
CA ASN A 97 11.36 5.15 7.21
C ASN A 97 10.01 5.69 6.69
N ILE A 98 9.27 4.85 5.97
CA ILE A 98 7.96 5.09 5.37
C ILE A 98 6.89 4.35 6.18
N LEU A 99 5.71 4.95 6.29
CA LEU A 99 4.58 4.31 6.97
C LEU A 99 3.95 3.24 6.08
N SER A 100 3.68 2.05 6.61
CA SER A 100 2.90 1.02 5.91
C SER A 100 1.47 0.98 6.45
N PHE A 101 0.47 0.97 5.56
CA PHE A 101 -0.93 0.78 5.92
C PHE A 101 -1.51 -0.40 5.14
N ILE A 102 -1.99 -1.39 5.90
CA ILE A 102 -2.52 -2.63 5.35
C ILE A 102 -4.04 -2.64 5.52
N ASP A 103 -4.78 -2.76 4.41
CA ASP A 103 -6.22 -3.02 4.49
C ASP A 103 -6.47 -4.51 4.76
N GLY A 104 -6.93 -4.79 5.98
CA GLY A 104 -7.25 -6.13 6.47
C GLY A 104 -8.70 -6.56 6.24
N ALA A 105 -9.53 -5.80 5.50
CA ALA A 105 -10.97 -6.08 5.37
C ALA A 105 -11.32 -7.50 4.88
N HIS A 106 -10.39 -8.17 4.18
CA HIS A 106 -10.57 -9.54 3.72
C HIS A 106 -9.61 -10.55 4.37
N ALA A 107 -8.73 -10.15 5.29
CA ALA A 107 -7.91 -11.09 6.03
C ALA A 107 -8.82 -11.96 6.91
N PRO A 108 -8.92 -13.29 6.71
CA PRO A 108 -9.59 -14.12 7.70
C PRO A 108 -8.87 -13.89 9.02
N ALA A 109 -9.63 -13.56 10.07
CA ALA A 109 -9.10 -13.28 11.40
C ALA A 109 -8.18 -14.41 11.84
N LYS A 110 -6.87 -14.20 11.73
CA LYS A 110 -5.84 -15.07 12.28
C LYS A 110 -4.82 -14.17 12.97
N SER A 111 -5.19 -13.75 14.17
CA SER A 111 -4.27 -13.15 15.13
C SER A 111 -3.23 -14.22 15.56
N PRO A 112 -1.98 -13.82 15.87
CA PRO A 112 -0.78 -14.61 15.62
C PRO A 112 -0.46 -15.56 16.78
N LYS A 113 0.24 -16.66 16.49
CA LYS A 113 1.06 -17.35 17.50
C LYS A 113 2.52 -17.26 17.05
N TYR A 114 3.19 -16.19 17.48
CA TYR A 114 4.64 -16.26 17.70
C TYR A 114 4.82 -17.08 18.99
N LYS A 115 5.44 -18.25 18.85
CA LYS A 115 6.09 -18.97 19.95
C LYS A 115 7.58 -18.72 19.87
#